data_AF-A0A3P7NZ22-F1
#
_entry.id   AF-A0A3P7NZ22-F1
#
_cell.length_a   1.000
_cell.length_b   1.000
_cell.length_c   1.000
_cell.angle_alpha   90.00
_cell.angle_beta   90.00
_cell.angle_gamma   90.00
#
_symmetry.space_group_name_H-M   'P 1'
#
loop_
_entity.id
_entity.type
_entity.pdbx_description
1 polymer ?
#
loop_
_entity_poly.entity_id
_entity_poly.type
_entity_poly.pdbx_seq_one_letter_code
_entity_poly.pdbx_strand_id
1 'polypeptide(L)'
;MDKPLFTEIFRLARMDDCLPAQRLAHEVDGFGNEYCWKEVARYVLYEETFDDFLNEFTPPQISVINYKCFSLLEQSIQKRKLLC
;
A
#
# COMPACT_ATOMS: atom_id res chain seq x y z
N MET A 1 -6.27 8.08 26.33
CA MET A 1 -6.76 8.22 24.94
C MET A 1 -5.77 7.47 24.07
N ASP A 2 -6.20 6.39 23.45
CA ASP A 2 -5.35 5.65 22.52
C ASP A 2 -5.16 6.50 21.26
N LYS A 3 -3.91 6.63 20.80
CA LYS A 3 -3.60 7.33 19.55
C LYS A 3 -4.22 6.53 18.40
N PRO A 4 -4.84 7.19 17.40
CA PRO A 4 -5.34 6.48 16.23
C PRO A 4 -4.17 5.76 15.57
N LEU A 5 -4.39 4.48 15.21
CA LEU A 5 -3.42 3.70 14.46
C LEU A 5 -3.30 4.31 13.06
N PHE A 6 -2.07 4.59 12.66
CA PHE A 6 -1.71 5.01 11.32
C PHE A 6 -1.21 3.80 10.54
N THR A 7 -1.80 3.52 9.38
CA THR A 7 -1.40 2.40 8.52
C THR A 7 -1.19 2.89 7.09
N GLU A 8 -0.08 2.51 6.47
CA GLU A 8 0.28 2.85 5.09
C GLU A 8 0.38 1.58 4.24
N ILE A 9 -0.02 1.67 2.98
CA ILE A 9 0.08 0.60 2.00
C ILE A 9 1.00 1.06 0.87
N PHE A 10 2.02 0.26 0.61
CA PHE A 10 2.98 0.47 -0.47
C PHE A 10 2.87 -0.62 -1.52
N ARG A 11 2.98 -0.22 -2.79
CA ARG A 11 3.05 -1.12 -3.95
C ARG A 11 4.42 -0.98 -4.59
N LEU A 12 5.00 -2.11 -4.99
CA LEU A 12 6.19 -2.10 -5.82
C LEU A 12 5.86 -1.52 -7.20
N ALA A 13 6.60 -0.52 -7.64
CA ALA A 13 6.42 0.15 -8.92
C ALA A 13 7.78 0.50 -9.54
N ARG A 14 7.81 0.74 -10.85
CA ARG A 14 9.03 1.21 -11.52
C ARG A 14 9.27 2.67 -11.14
N MET A 15 10.54 3.07 -11.06
CA MET A 15 10.88 4.46 -10.73
C MET A 15 10.29 5.46 -11.73
N ASP A 16 10.19 5.09 -13.01
CA ASP A 16 9.64 5.95 -14.07
C ASP A 16 8.15 6.27 -13.87
N ASP A 17 7.42 5.40 -13.14
CA ASP A 17 5.98 5.52 -12.87
C ASP A 17 5.68 6.22 -11.54
N CYS A 18 6.71 6.71 -10.84
CA CYS A 18 6.59 7.24 -9.49
C CYS A 18 7.18 8.64 -9.39
N LEU A 19 6.45 9.59 -8.85
CA LEU A 19 7.00 10.89 -8.49
C LEU A 19 7.88 10.76 -7.24
N PRO A 20 9.00 11.50 -7.13
CA PRO A 20 9.93 11.33 -6.01
C PRO A 20 9.29 11.41 -4.61
N ALA A 21 8.29 12.28 -4.43
CA ALA A 21 7.59 12.44 -3.16
C ALA A 21 6.72 11.24 -2.75
N GLN A 22 6.37 10.35 -3.69
CA GLN A 22 5.54 9.17 -3.44
C GLN A 22 6.37 7.93 -3.08
N ARG A 23 7.70 8.03 -3.15
CA ARG A 23 8.62 6.91 -3.00
C ARG A 23 9.03 6.82 -1.53
N LEU A 24 9.00 5.61 -0.96
CA LEU A 24 9.78 5.36 0.24
C LEU A 24 11.26 5.57 -0.09
N ALA A 25 11.98 6.15 0.87
CA ALA A 25 13.43 6.29 0.78
C ALA A 25 14.19 4.95 0.88
N HIS A 26 13.48 3.86 1.17
CA HIS A 26 14.06 2.51 1.23
C HIS A 26 14.23 1.91 -0.17
N GLU A 27 15.40 1.34 -0.41
CA GLU A 27 15.69 0.56 -1.60
C GLU A 27 14.85 -0.73 -1.63
N VAL A 28 14.60 -1.23 -2.84
CA VAL A 28 13.92 -2.51 -3.03
C VAL A 28 14.99 -3.62 -3.14
N ASP A 29 15.04 -4.49 -2.12
CA ASP A 29 15.96 -5.63 -2.11
C ASP A 29 15.80 -6.49 -3.37
N GLY A 30 16.92 -6.75 -4.05
CA GLY A 30 16.99 -7.67 -5.19
C GLY A 30 16.50 -7.13 -6.54
N PHE A 31 16.00 -5.89 -6.62
CA PHE A 31 15.46 -5.32 -7.87
C PHE A 31 16.24 -4.11 -8.42
N GLY A 32 17.39 -3.76 -7.83
CA GLY A 32 18.23 -2.63 -8.28
C GLY A 32 17.52 -1.26 -8.22
N ASN A 33 18.19 -0.22 -8.71
CA ASN A 33 17.66 1.16 -8.73
C ASN A 33 16.58 1.40 -9.81
N GLU A 34 15.89 0.36 -10.27
CA GLU A 34 14.83 0.47 -11.28
C GLU A 34 13.44 0.50 -10.65
N TYR A 35 13.31 0.06 -9.39
CA TYR A 35 12.05 -0.05 -8.68
C TYR A 35 12.07 0.73 -7.37
N CYS A 36 10.89 1.15 -6.94
CA CYS A 36 10.68 1.77 -5.64
C CYS A 36 9.34 1.32 -5.03
N TRP A 37 9.24 1.44 -3.72
CA TRP A 37 7.97 1.31 -3.03
C TRP A 37 7.20 2.62 -3.13
N LYS A 38 6.07 2.59 -3.83
CA LYS A 38 5.16 3.71 -4.02
C LYS A 38 4.02 3.62 -3.02
N GLU A 39 3.77 4.68 -2.26
CA GLU A 39 2.58 4.74 -1.40
C GLU A 39 1.31 4.79 -2.27
N VAL A 40 0.35 3.92 -1.98
CA VAL A 40 -0.90 3.82 -2.78
C VAL A 40 -2.15 4.05 -1.94
N ALA A 41 -2.09 3.85 -0.63
CA ALA A 41 -3.19 4.13 0.28
C ALA A 41 -2.67 4.31 1.71
N ARG A 42 -3.43 5.04 2.52
CA ARG A 42 -3.19 5.18 3.96
C ARG A 42 -4.50 5.20 4.73
N TYR A 43 -4.42 4.87 6.02
CA TYR A 43 -5.56 4.77 6.92
C TYR A 43 -5.29 5.54 8.21
N VAL A 44 -6.17 6.51 8.47
CA VAL A 44 -6.28 7.22 9.76
C VAL A 44 -7.76 7.22 10.16
N LEU A 45 -8.24 6.10 10.70
CA LEU A 45 -9.67 5.77 10.87
C LEU A 45 -10.46 5.59 9.57
N TYR A 46 -10.17 6.39 8.55
CA TYR A 46 -10.72 6.35 7.19
C TYR A 46 -9.61 6.08 6.17
N GLU A 47 -10.01 5.58 5.00
CA GLU A 47 -9.13 5.33 3.87
C GLU A 47 -8.91 6.60 3.06
N GLU A 48 -7.66 6.81 2.65
CA GLU A 48 -7.27 7.74 1.61
C GLU A 48 -6.48 6.96 0.56
N THR A 49 -6.88 7.02 -0.71
CA THR A 49 -6.18 6.34 -1.81
C THR A 49 -5.42 7.38 -2.61
N PHE A 50 -4.23 7.03 -3.10
CA PHE A 50 -3.48 7.94 -3.96
C PHE A 50 -4.05 7.95 -5.38
N ASP A 51 -4.44 9.12 -5.88
CA ASP A 51 -4.90 9.34 -7.25
C ASP A 51 -3.71 9.76 -8.12
N ASP A 52 -3.30 8.88 -9.04
CA ASP A 52 -2.17 9.11 -9.94
C ASP A 52 -2.43 10.21 -10.99
N PHE A 53 -3.69 10.50 -11.31
CA PHE A 53 -4.04 11.57 -12.26
C PHE A 53 -3.98 12.94 -11.60
N LEU A 54 -4.49 13.04 -10.36
CA LEU A 54 -4.49 14.29 -9.60
C LEU A 54 -3.19 14.51 -8.83
N ASN A 55 -2.36 13.47 -8.69
CA ASN A 55 -1.14 13.48 -7.91
C ASN A 55 -1.38 13.89 -6.44
N GLU A 56 -2.48 13.40 -5.86
CA GLU A 56 -2.85 13.67 -4.48
C GLU A 56 -3.63 12.50 -3.87
N PHE A 57 -3.76 12.49 -2.55
CA PHE A 57 -4.65 11.55 -1.88
C PHE A 57 -6.11 12.01 -2.00
N THR A 58 -7.00 11.06 -2.26
CA THR A 58 -8.44 11.30 -2.21
C THR A 58 -8.85 11.75 -0.81
N PRO A 59 -9.95 12.51 -0.67
CA PRO A 59 -10.53 12.79 0.63
C PRO A 59 -10.79 11.51 1.46
N PRO A 60 -10.73 11.57 2.79
CA PRO A 60 -10.97 10.42 3.66
C PRO A 60 -12.36 9.81 3.44
N GLN A 61 -12.41 8.49 3.29
CA GLN A 61 -13.65 7.75 3.03
C GLN A 61 -13.73 6.42 3.81
N ILE A 62 -14.95 5.88 3.93
CA ILE A 62 -15.15 4.54 4.48
C ILE A 62 -14.64 3.53 3.45
N SER A 63 -13.74 2.63 3.88
CA SER A 63 -13.17 1.62 2.99
C SER A 63 -14.24 0.67 2.47
N VAL A 64 -14.26 0.46 1.16
CA VAL A 64 -15.14 -0.51 0.50
C VAL A 64 -14.29 -1.63 -0.07
N ILE A 65 -14.23 -2.75 0.66
CA ILE A 65 -13.37 -3.89 0.30
C ILE A 65 -14.22 -4.94 -0.42
N ASN A 66 -13.76 -5.35 -1.61
CA ASN A 66 -14.38 -6.46 -2.32
C ASN A 66 -14.21 -7.76 -1.53
N TYR A 67 -15.30 -8.49 -1.30
CA TYR A 67 -15.29 -9.72 -0.50
C TYR A 67 -14.29 -10.78 -1.02
N LYS A 68 -14.00 -10.80 -2.32
CA LYS A 68 -13.02 -11.70 -2.94
C LYS A 68 -11.61 -11.50 -2.38
N CYS A 69 -11.27 -10.28 -1.94
CA CYS A 69 -9.98 -9.98 -1.32
C CYS A 69 -9.79 -10.75 0.00
N PHE A 70 -10.85 -10.96 0.79
CA PHE A 70 -10.76 -11.71 2.03
C PHE A 70 -10.43 -13.19 1.78
N SER A 71 -11.03 -13.81 0.76
CA SER A 71 -10.70 -15.19 0.38
C SER A 71 -9.24 -15.34 -0.06
N LEU A 72 -8.73 -14.38 -0.85
CA LEU A 72 -7.33 -14.39 -1.29
C LEU A 72 -6.37 -14.16 -0.12
N LEU A 73 -6.72 -13.26 0.81
CA LEU A 73 -5.93 -12.99 2.00
C LEU A 73 -5.86 -14.22 2.91
N GLU A 74 -6.99 -14.88 3.16
CA GLU A 74 -7.05 -16.09 3.96
C GLU A 74 -6.14 -17.19 3.37
N GLN A 75 -6.24 -17.45 2.08
CA GLN A 75 -5.39 -18.43 1.39
C GLN A 75 -3.90 -18.08 1.50
N SER A 76 -3.55 -16.79 1.38
CA SER A 76 -2.17 -16.32 1.47
C SER A 76 -1.59 -16.50 2.88
N ILE A 77 -2.39 -16.22 3.91
CA ILE A 77 -1.99 -16.41 5.31
C ILE A 77 -1.85 -17.90 5.64
N GLN A 78 -2.78 -18.74 5.20
CA GLN A 78 -2.74 -20.19 5.45
C GLN A 78 -1.54 -20.86 4.78
N LYS A 79 -1.20 -20.49 3.54
CA LYS A 79 0.01 -20.98 2.86
C LYS A 79 1.28 -20.65 3.64
N ARG A 80 1.35 -19.47 4.28
CA ARG A 80 2.51 -19.06 5.08
C ARG A 80 2.69 -19.91 6.33
N LYS A 81 1.60 -20.38 6.96
CA LYS A 81 1.66 -21.28 8.13
C LYS A 81 2.20 -22.69 7.79
N LEU A 82 2.20 -23.08 6.53
CA LEU A 82 2.71 -24.38 6.07
C LEU A 82 4.20 -24.31 5.67
N LEU A 83 4.78 -23.11 5.63
CA LEU A 83 6.18 -22.86 5.23
C LEU A 83 7.08 -22.47 6.43
N CYS A 84 6.52 -22.46 7.64
CA CYS A 84 7.23 -22.34 8.92
C CYS A 84 7.22 -23.69 9.63
#